data_AF-A0A9E1DU07-F1
#
_entry.id   AF-A0A9E1DU07-F1
#
_cell.length_a   1.000
_cell.length_b   1.000
_cell.length_c   1.000
_cell.angle_alpha   90.00
_cell.angle_beta   90.00
_cell.angle_gamma   90.00
#
_symmetry.space_group_name_H-M   'P 1'
#
loop_
_entity.id
_entity.type
_entity.pdbx_description
1 polymer ?
#
loop_
_entity_poly.entity_id
_entity_poly.type
_entity_poly.pdbx_seq_one_letter_code
_entity_poly.pdbx_strand_id
1 'polypeptide(L)'
;MSQIRDKSAMKDSVLRRFTLRILQEFRRTGSAAQNENLKHVRRMAREVRCDRESLERIDIQPEILETAILLSDLGKEPHILQKYLKHYDGSAFRAFLDHSRISMREGNRIRLEVGVDARTWRKILSSIVGHDGPSIPGSWWKINYERELGKRYPGIHSRDALIHSYLDRIDQGGLFRSASGHLNGGLRKISYDIFLKDSPFKGNLAGTIVEIFGNTRAGTQEQIDFLDEVVKPRLLGSEQLPKIVREMKRKFLESEKYFERILIEPGVQDTVRVVLDHGEIVTVTDLDDFWRVLAKVTPKGSVSSFARRVQAS
;
A
#
# COMPACT_ATOMS: atom_id res chain seq x y z
N MET A 1 49.09 3.43 16.46
CA MET A 1 48.22 2.90 15.39
C MET A 1 46.88 2.49 16.00
N SER A 2 45.95 3.46 16.04
CA SER A 2 44.59 3.30 16.58
C SER A 2 43.65 3.00 15.41
N GLN A 3 43.24 1.74 15.28
CA GLN A 3 42.07 1.34 14.48
C GLN A 3 41.44 0.09 15.09
N ILE A 4 40.90 0.24 16.30
CA ILE A 4 39.85 -0.67 16.76
C ILE A 4 38.55 -0.09 16.23
N ARG A 5 38.05 -0.75 15.18
CA ARG A 5 36.71 -0.66 14.61
C ARG A 5 35.72 -0.07 15.60
N ASP A 6 35.26 1.14 15.30
CA ASP A 6 33.97 1.65 15.74
C ASP A 6 32.87 0.71 15.21
N LYS A 7 32.67 -0.40 15.93
CA LYS A 7 31.35 -1.00 16.08
C LYS A 7 30.54 -0.01 16.90
N SER A 8 30.18 1.09 16.25
CA SER A 8 29.28 2.10 16.79
C SER A 8 28.09 1.36 17.37
N ALA A 9 27.97 1.47 18.68
CA ALA A 9 26.87 0.98 19.45
C ALA A 9 25.57 1.47 18.79
N MET A 10 24.89 0.58 18.08
CA MET A 10 23.43 0.68 17.91
C MET A 10 22.83 0.52 19.30
N LYS A 11 22.91 1.57 20.11
CA LYS A 11 22.16 1.71 21.36
C LYS A 11 20.73 1.31 21.05
N ASP A 12 20.22 0.42 21.88
CA ASP A 12 18.84 -0.05 21.85
C ASP A 12 17.91 1.16 22.08
N SER A 13 17.58 1.85 20.99
CA SER A 13 16.84 3.10 21.05
C SER A 13 15.39 2.81 21.43
N VAL A 14 14.78 3.71 22.20
CA VAL A 14 13.36 3.61 22.59
C VAL A 14 12.46 3.41 21.36
N LEU A 15 12.77 4.09 20.26
CA LEU A 15 12.05 3.96 19.00
C LEU A 15 12.19 2.56 18.38
N ARG A 16 13.38 1.95 18.43
CA ARG A 16 13.58 0.56 17.98
C ARG A 16 12.75 -0.42 18.81
N ARG A 17 12.73 -0.28 20.14
CA ARG A 17 11.87 -1.12 21.02
C ARG A 17 10.40 -0.94 20.70
N PHE A 18 9.96 0.30 20.46
CA PHE A 18 8.60 0.60 20.03
C PHE A 18 8.23 -0.11 18.72
N THR A 19 9.08 0.01 17.70
CA THR A 19 8.89 -0.65 16.39
C THR A 19 8.85 -2.17 16.51
N LEU A 20 9.74 -2.77 17.30
CA LEU A 20 9.72 -4.22 17.55
C LEU A 20 8.43 -4.66 18.24
N ARG A 21 7.92 -3.87 19.18
CA ARG A 21 6.67 -4.17 19.90
C ARG A 21 5.44 -4.06 18.99
N ILE A 22 5.42 -3.13 18.04
CA ILE A 22 4.40 -3.06 16.96
C ILE A 22 4.45 -4.31 16.10
N LEU A 23 5.64 -4.70 15.61
CA LEU A 23 5.81 -5.90 14.78
C LEU A 23 5.38 -7.19 15.51
N GLN A 24 5.53 -7.24 16.83
CA GLN A 24 5.03 -8.36 17.64
C GLN A 24 3.50 -8.45 17.64
N GLU A 25 2.78 -7.33 17.59
CA GLU A 25 1.30 -7.36 17.51
C GLU A 25 0.84 -7.97 16.17
N PHE A 26 1.45 -7.62 15.05
CA PHE A 26 1.13 -8.22 13.74
C PHE A 26 1.39 -9.74 13.68
N ARG A 27 2.27 -10.26 14.53
CA ARG A 27 2.61 -11.70 14.57
C ARG A 27 1.67 -12.52 15.44
N ARG A 28 0.75 -11.90 16.18
CA ARG A 28 -0.20 -12.61 17.05
C ARG A 28 -1.32 -13.33 16.29
N THR A 29 -1.61 -12.91 15.07
CA THR A 29 -2.73 -13.39 14.25
C THR A 29 -2.38 -14.55 13.33
N GLY A 30 -1.16 -15.11 13.45
CA GLY A 30 -0.73 -16.30 12.71
C GLY A 30 0.60 -16.12 11.98
N SER A 31 0.79 -16.92 10.94
CA SER A 31 2.01 -16.91 10.12
C SER A 31 2.26 -15.52 9.51
N ALA A 32 3.44 -14.95 9.77
CA ALA A 32 3.86 -13.70 9.13
C ALA A 32 3.89 -13.78 7.59
N ALA A 33 3.93 -15.00 7.03
CA ALA A 33 3.87 -15.23 5.59
C ALA A 33 2.44 -15.14 5.02
N GLN A 34 1.41 -15.11 5.85
CA GLN A 34 0.00 -14.98 5.43
C GLN A 34 -0.61 -13.61 5.76
N ASN A 35 0.02 -12.83 6.66
CA ASN A 35 -0.47 -11.49 6.99
C ASN A 35 -0.11 -10.48 5.90
N GLU A 36 -1.06 -10.20 5.00
CA GLU A 36 -0.89 -9.23 3.91
C GLU A 36 -0.72 -7.78 4.39
N ASN A 37 -1.33 -7.39 5.51
CA ASN A 37 -1.14 -6.05 6.08
C ASN A 37 0.32 -5.88 6.54
N LEU A 38 0.86 -6.88 7.24
CA LEU A 38 2.28 -6.89 7.64
C LEU A 38 3.22 -6.84 6.42
N LYS A 39 2.91 -7.57 5.35
CA LYS A 39 3.72 -7.52 4.11
C LYS A 39 3.67 -6.13 3.48
N HIS A 40 2.49 -5.52 3.40
CA HIS A 40 2.26 -4.18 2.87
C HIS A 40 3.06 -3.12 3.63
N VAL A 41 2.89 -2.99 4.95
CA VAL A 41 3.64 -1.99 5.73
C VAL A 41 5.14 -2.25 5.73
N ARG A 42 5.59 -3.53 5.68
CA ARG A 42 7.02 -3.85 5.60
C ARG A 42 7.65 -3.49 4.26
N ARG A 43 6.91 -3.56 3.15
CA ARG A 43 7.41 -3.08 1.85
C ARG A 43 7.67 -1.58 1.94
N MET A 44 6.67 -0.80 2.35
CA MET A 44 6.81 0.65 2.49
C MET A 44 7.91 1.05 3.48
N ALA A 45 7.98 0.41 4.65
CA ALA A 45 9.02 0.65 5.64
C ALA A 45 10.43 0.33 5.12
N ARG A 46 10.58 -0.73 4.31
CA ARG A 46 11.85 -1.06 3.65
C ARG A 46 12.27 0.04 2.68
N GLU A 47 11.34 0.52 1.85
CA GLU A 47 11.59 1.59 0.88
C GLU A 47 12.09 2.87 1.58
N VAL A 48 11.48 3.27 2.70
CA VAL A 48 11.94 4.40 3.54
C VAL A 48 13.36 4.19 4.06
N ARG A 49 13.68 2.98 4.55
CA ARG A 49 15.01 2.66 5.08
C ARG A 49 16.11 2.72 4.01
N CYS A 50 15.78 2.45 2.76
CA CYS A 50 16.73 2.45 1.65
C CYS A 50 17.03 3.84 1.07
N ASP A 51 16.27 4.88 1.44
CA ASP A 51 16.41 6.23 0.86
C ASP A 51 16.46 7.35 1.91
N ARG A 52 17.24 7.11 2.96
CA ARG A 52 17.35 8.01 4.12
C ARG A 52 17.76 9.44 3.74
N GLU A 53 18.82 9.58 2.94
CA GLU A 53 19.38 10.89 2.61
C GLU A 53 18.38 11.78 1.86
N SER A 54 17.58 11.21 0.95
CA SER A 54 16.65 12.01 0.15
C SER A 54 15.43 12.46 0.96
N LEU A 55 15.05 11.68 1.98
CA LEU A 55 14.03 12.05 2.97
C LEU A 55 14.54 13.14 3.92
N GLU A 56 15.77 13.00 4.43
CA GLU A 56 16.37 13.99 5.33
C GLU A 56 16.54 15.36 4.65
N ARG A 57 16.81 15.40 3.33
CA ARG A 57 16.88 16.64 2.54
C ARG A 57 15.58 17.45 2.51
N ILE A 58 14.43 16.81 2.76
CA ILE A 58 13.12 17.47 2.84
C ILE A 58 12.60 17.55 4.28
N ASP A 59 13.50 17.46 5.28
CA ASP A 59 13.21 17.52 6.72
C ASP A 59 12.31 16.39 7.24
N ILE A 60 12.40 15.20 6.63
CA ILE A 60 11.74 13.99 7.13
C ILE A 60 12.75 13.13 7.87
N GLN A 61 12.40 12.69 9.08
CA GLN A 61 13.20 11.75 9.87
C GLN A 61 12.84 10.30 9.48
N PRO A 62 13.72 9.56 8.78
CA PRO A 62 13.36 8.26 8.20
C PRO A 62 12.87 7.24 9.24
N GLU A 63 13.44 7.22 10.44
CA GLU A 63 13.01 6.29 11.50
C GLU A 63 11.61 6.58 12.03
N ILE A 64 11.22 7.86 12.06
CA ILE A 64 9.87 8.27 12.48
C ILE A 64 8.87 7.83 11.42
N LEU A 65 9.15 8.12 10.15
CA LEU A 65 8.28 7.73 9.05
C LEU A 65 8.18 6.19 8.94
N GLU A 66 9.29 5.47 9.06
CA GLU A 66 9.31 4.01 9.08
C GLU A 66 8.41 3.46 10.20
N THR A 67 8.54 4.01 11.40
CA THR A 67 7.73 3.60 12.57
C THR A 67 6.26 3.93 12.37
N ALA A 68 5.94 5.10 11.82
CA ALA A 68 4.59 5.53 11.52
C ALA A 68 3.90 4.62 10.51
N ILE A 69 4.60 4.25 9.43
CA ILE A 69 4.13 3.28 8.43
C ILE A 69 3.85 1.92 9.06
N LEU A 70 4.76 1.42 9.91
CA LEU A 70 4.56 0.13 10.57
C LEU A 70 3.38 0.16 11.54
N LEU A 71 3.08 1.32 12.14
CA LEU A 71 1.97 1.48 13.06
C LEU A 71 0.63 1.68 12.34
N SER A 72 0.59 2.34 11.18
CA SER A 72 -0.63 2.91 10.61
C SER A 72 -1.74 1.90 10.33
N ASP A 73 -1.38 0.69 9.91
CA ASP A 73 -2.31 -0.39 9.61
C ASP A 73 -2.55 -1.37 10.77
N LEU A 74 -1.94 -1.14 11.93
CA LEU A 74 -2.05 -2.04 13.08
C LEU A 74 -3.51 -2.24 13.53
N GLY A 75 -4.34 -1.21 13.39
CA GLY A 75 -5.77 -1.23 13.69
C GLY A 75 -6.59 -2.14 12.79
N LYS A 76 -6.05 -2.59 11.64
CA LYS A 76 -6.70 -3.58 10.77
C LYS A 76 -6.52 -5.01 11.28
N GLU A 77 -5.62 -5.26 12.23
CA GLU A 77 -5.40 -6.59 12.77
C GLU A 77 -6.62 -7.09 13.56
N PRO A 78 -7.15 -8.31 13.28
CA PRO A 78 -8.39 -8.79 13.88
C PRO A 78 -8.46 -8.70 15.40
N HIS A 79 -7.38 -9.09 16.10
CA HIS A 79 -7.33 -9.06 17.57
C HIS A 79 -7.28 -7.64 18.14
N ILE A 80 -6.89 -6.64 17.34
CA ILE A 80 -6.90 -5.22 17.73
C ILE A 80 -8.24 -4.62 17.36
N LEU A 81 -8.70 -4.78 16.12
CA LEU A 81 -9.99 -4.29 15.64
C LEU A 81 -11.12 -4.73 16.60
N GLN A 82 -11.13 -6.00 17.02
CA GLN A 82 -12.10 -6.57 17.96
C GLN A 82 -12.18 -5.80 19.28
N LYS A 83 -11.06 -5.31 19.83
CA LYS A 83 -11.03 -4.53 21.09
C LYS A 83 -11.82 -3.22 20.97
N TYR A 84 -11.88 -2.67 19.77
CA TYR A 84 -12.44 -1.35 19.52
C TYR A 84 -13.84 -1.37 18.88
N LEU A 85 -14.36 -2.53 18.44
CA LEU A 85 -15.68 -2.64 17.80
C LEU A 85 -16.82 -2.00 18.60
N LYS A 86 -16.77 -2.08 19.94
CA LYS A 86 -17.75 -1.45 20.82
C LYS A 86 -17.86 0.08 20.66
N HIS A 87 -16.82 0.73 20.16
CA HIS A 87 -16.81 2.17 19.87
C HIS A 87 -17.41 2.52 18.51
N TYR A 88 -17.84 1.51 17.75
CA TYR A 88 -18.38 1.61 16.41
C TYR A 88 -19.68 0.79 16.28
N ASP A 89 -20.46 0.67 17.36
CA ASP A 89 -21.73 -0.07 17.42
C ASP A 89 -21.62 -1.54 16.96
N GLY A 90 -20.46 -2.15 17.15
CA GLY A 90 -20.17 -3.51 16.66
C GLY A 90 -19.86 -3.61 15.17
N SER A 91 -19.91 -2.50 14.41
CA SER A 91 -19.64 -2.50 12.97
C SER A 91 -18.14 -2.60 12.67
N ALA A 92 -17.73 -3.76 12.13
CA ALA A 92 -16.38 -3.98 11.66
C ALA A 92 -16.00 -3.04 10.49
N PHE A 93 -16.96 -2.71 9.63
CA PHE A 93 -16.72 -1.78 8.52
C PHE A 93 -16.42 -0.36 9.00
N ARG A 94 -17.21 0.16 9.96
CA ARG A 94 -16.92 1.47 10.57
C ARG A 94 -15.57 1.49 11.27
N ALA A 95 -15.24 0.44 12.02
CA ALA A 95 -13.95 0.31 12.67
C ALA A 95 -12.79 0.24 11.66
N PHE A 96 -12.98 -0.46 10.54
CA PHE A 96 -12.03 -0.53 9.43
C PHE A 96 -11.80 0.85 8.78
N LEU A 97 -12.86 1.62 8.53
CA LEU A 97 -12.74 2.98 7.99
C LEU A 97 -11.92 3.89 8.92
N ASP A 98 -11.98 3.68 10.24
CA ASP A 98 -11.25 4.48 11.25
C ASP A 98 -9.96 3.81 11.77
N HIS A 99 -9.44 2.79 11.05
CA HIS A 99 -8.33 1.95 11.52
C HIS A 99 -7.08 2.77 11.89
N SER A 100 -6.77 3.85 11.19
CA SER A 100 -5.69 4.78 11.55
C SER A 100 -5.80 5.34 12.96
N ARG A 101 -7.01 5.70 13.41
CA ARG A 101 -7.22 6.18 14.78
C ARG A 101 -7.10 5.05 15.79
N ILE A 102 -7.55 3.85 15.44
CA ILE A 102 -7.37 2.64 16.25
C ILE A 102 -5.87 2.34 16.42
N SER A 103 -5.10 2.39 15.33
CA SER A 103 -3.65 2.25 15.32
C SER A 103 -2.96 3.27 16.24
N MET A 104 -3.36 4.53 16.19
CA MET A 104 -2.82 5.57 17.08
C MET A 104 -3.15 5.29 18.55
N ARG A 105 -4.37 4.81 18.86
CA ARG A 105 -4.76 4.45 20.24
C ARG A 105 -3.95 3.27 20.77
N GLU A 106 -3.82 2.21 19.98
CA GLU A 106 -3.02 1.04 20.35
C GLU A 106 -1.53 1.40 20.44
N GLY A 107 -1.05 2.21 19.50
CA GLY A 107 0.31 2.74 19.50
C GLY A 107 0.59 3.58 20.75
N ASN A 108 -0.37 4.37 21.24
CA ASN A 108 -0.21 5.12 22.49
C ASN A 108 -0.05 4.20 23.70
N ARG A 109 -0.82 3.10 23.77
CA ARG A 109 -0.63 2.07 24.81
C ARG A 109 0.79 1.52 24.77
N ILE A 110 1.24 1.08 23.59
CA ILE A 110 2.59 0.52 23.39
C ILE A 110 3.68 1.55 23.71
N ARG A 111 3.45 2.83 23.37
CA ARG A 111 4.37 3.93 23.65
C ARG A 111 4.62 4.07 25.15
N LEU A 112 3.57 3.98 25.97
CA LEU A 112 3.67 4.08 27.42
C LEU A 112 4.46 2.91 28.01
N GLU A 113 4.34 1.72 27.42
CA GLU A 113 5.09 0.52 27.85
C GLU A 113 6.60 0.65 27.60
N VAL A 114 7.01 1.23 26.47
CA VAL A 114 8.43 1.28 26.07
C VAL A 114 9.10 2.64 26.33
N GLY A 115 8.33 3.66 26.70
CA GLY A 115 8.81 4.98 27.09
C GLY A 115 9.05 5.97 25.93
N VAL A 116 8.28 5.92 24.83
CA VAL A 116 8.39 6.94 23.75
C VAL A 116 7.95 8.31 24.27
N ASP A 117 8.81 9.31 24.16
CA ASP A 117 8.51 10.67 24.63
C ASP A 117 7.40 11.35 23.80
N ALA A 118 6.78 12.38 24.37
CA ALA A 118 5.65 13.06 23.76
C ALA A 118 6.00 13.83 22.47
N ARG A 119 7.25 14.27 22.29
CA ARG A 119 7.67 14.97 21.07
C ARG A 119 7.82 13.99 19.92
N THR A 120 8.51 12.87 20.15
CA THR A 120 8.65 11.77 19.18
C THR A 120 7.28 11.21 18.80
N TRP A 121 6.40 10.98 19.78
CA TRP A 121 5.05 10.49 19.53
C TRP A 121 4.23 11.43 18.65
N ARG A 122 4.27 12.74 18.90
CA ARG A 122 3.56 13.72 18.06
C ARG A 122 4.01 13.68 16.62
N LYS A 123 5.31 13.49 16.36
CA LYS A 123 5.82 13.33 15.00
C LYS A 123 5.25 12.06 14.34
N ILE A 124 5.30 10.92 15.03
CA ILE A 124 4.71 9.65 14.55
C ILE A 124 3.24 9.84 14.19
N LEU A 125 2.44 10.46 15.08
CA LEU A 125 1.03 10.73 14.82
C LEU A 125 0.84 11.60 13.57
N SER A 126 1.63 12.65 13.41
CA SER A 126 1.53 13.56 12.26
C SER A 126 1.89 12.90 10.93
N SER A 127 2.65 11.80 10.95
CA SER A 127 2.99 10.99 9.78
C SER A 127 1.90 9.96 9.42
N ILE A 128 0.98 9.66 10.34
CA ILE A 128 -0.15 8.72 10.12
C ILE A 128 -1.43 9.46 9.72
N VAL A 129 -1.69 10.64 10.31
CA VAL A 129 -2.93 11.39 10.03
C VAL A 129 -2.99 11.78 8.55
N GLY A 130 -4.04 11.32 7.86
CA GLY A 130 -4.30 11.63 6.47
C GLY A 130 -3.63 10.69 5.47
N HIS A 131 -2.85 9.69 5.92
CA HIS A 131 -2.15 8.77 5.01
C HIS A 131 -3.09 7.89 4.17
N ASP A 132 -4.31 7.64 4.67
CA ASP A 132 -5.37 6.92 3.96
C ASP A 132 -5.85 7.67 2.70
N GLY A 133 -5.67 9.00 2.68
CA GLY A 133 -6.09 9.90 1.61
C GLY A 133 -4.98 10.16 0.57
N PRO A 134 -5.29 10.86 -0.52
CA PRO A 134 -5.82 12.21 -0.41
C PRO A 134 -7.34 12.30 -0.37
N SER A 135 -7.86 13.36 0.26
CA SER A 135 -9.29 13.65 0.43
C SER A 135 -9.95 14.17 -0.87
N ILE A 136 -9.83 13.40 -1.97
CA ILE A 136 -10.40 13.75 -3.26
C ILE A 136 -11.94 13.72 -3.17
N PRO A 137 -12.63 14.80 -3.60
CA PRO A 137 -14.08 14.82 -3.73
C PRO A 137 -14.60 13.63 -4.54
N GLY A 138 -15.61 12.93 -4.04
CA GLY A 138 -16.20 11.78 -4.74
C GLY A 138 -15.44 10.45 -4.57
N SER A 139 -14.24 10.45 -3.98
CA SER A 139 -13.53 9.18 -3.74
C SER A 139 -14.28 8.27 -2.78
N TRP A 140 -14.23 6.95 -3.05
CA TRP A 140 -14.90 5.93 -2.23
C TRP A 140 -14.52 6.06 -0.74
N TRP A 141 -13.24 6.25 -0.44
CA TRP A 141 -12.76 6.40 0.93
C TRP A 141 -13.38 7.60 1.64
N LYS A 142 -13.40 8.77 0.99
CA LYS A 142 -13.98 9.98 1.56
C LYS A 142 -15.49 9.80 1.80
N ILE A 143 -16.23 9.33 0.78
CA ILE A 143 -17.68 9.13 0.86
C ILE A 143 -18.03 8.17 2.01
N ASN A 144 -17.41 7.00 2.05
CA ASN A 144 -17.74 5.99 3.06
C ASN A 144 -17.29 6.44 4.45
N TYR A 145 -16.11 7.05 4.60
CA TYR A 145 -15.68 7.57 5.89
C TYR A 145 -16.63 8.63 6.44
N GLU A 146 -16.99 9.63 5.63
CA GLU A 146 -17.85 10.73 6.04
C GLU A 146 -19.28 10.26 6.32
N ARG A 147 -19.83 9.37 5.48
CA ARG A 147 -21.17 8.80 5.66
C ARG A 147 -21.26 7.89 6.88
N GLU A 148 -20.34 6.93 7.01
CA GLU A 148 -20.43 5.89 8.03
C GLU A 148 -20.02 6.36 9.42
N LEU A 149 -19.11 7.34 9.51
CA LEU A 149 -18.57 7.83 10.78
C LEU A 149 -19.10 9.21 11.17
N GLY A 150 -19.78 9.94 10.28
CA GLY A 150 -20.24 11.31 10.52
C GLY A 150 -19.09 12.29 10.80
N LYS A 151 -17.89 12.01 10.27
CA LYS A 151 -16.65 12.76 10.53
C LYS A 151 -16.03 13.19 9.22
N ARG A 152 -15.48 14.40 9.17
CA ARG A 152 -14.66 14.85 8.04
C ARG A 152 -13.48 13.89 7.80
N TYR A 153 -13.28 13.48 6.55
CA TYR A 153 -12.16 12.63 6.18
C TYR A 153 -10.82 13.38 6.37
N PRO A 154 -9.82 12.81 7.08
CA PRO A 154 -8.58 13.52 7.40
C PRO A 154 -7.81 13.93 6.15
N GLY A 155 -7.25 15.15 6.18
CA GLY A 155 -6.37 15.66 5.13
C GLY A 155 -4.89 15.38 5.41
N ILE A 156 -4.07 15.49 4.38
CA ILE A 156 -2.61 15.40 4.48
C ILE A 156 -2.06 16.78 4.85
N HIS A 157 -1.42 16.88 6.01
CA HIS A 157 -0.95 18.15 6.56
C HIS A 157 0.56 18.22 6.87
N SER A 158 1.30 17.14 6.66
CA SER A 158 2.74 17.05 6.91
C SER A 158 3.48 16.45 5.71
N ARG A 159 4.78 16.76 5.59
CA ARG A 159 5.64 16.17 4.56
C ARG A 159 5.71 14.64 4.74
N ASP A 160 5.81 14.17 5.98
CA ASP A 160 5.76 12.75 6.33
C ASP A 160 4.47 12.07 5.82
N ALA A 161 3.30 12.64 6.12
CA ALA A 161 2.03 12.09 5.68
C ALA A 161 1.89 12.11 4.15
N LEU A 162 2.46 13.11 3.47
CA LEU A 162 2.51 13.15 2.01
C LEU A 162 3.32 11.98 1.45
N ILE A 163 4.54 11.76 1.95
CA ILE A 163 5.38 10.64 1.49
C ILE A 163 4.73 9.31 1.84
N HIS A 164 4.17 9.17 3.03
CA HIS A 164 3.41 7.98 3.43
C HIS A 164 2.25 7.71 2.47
N SER A 165 1.44 8.73 2.18
CA SER A 165 0.30 8.61 1.25
C SER A 165 0.77 8.17 -0.13
N TYR A 166 1.84 8.76 -0.68
CA TYR A 166 2.39 8.29 -1.96
C TYR A 166 2.75 6.80 -1.92
N LEU A 167 3.52 6.38 -0.92
CA LEU A 167 3.95 4.98 -0.81
C LEU A 167 2.76 4.02 -0.69
N ASP A 168 1.75 4.40 0.09
CA ASP A 168 0.55 3.61 0.32
C ASP A 168 -0.32 3.50 -0.93
N ARG A 169 -0.61 4.63 -1.60
CA ARG A 169 -1.36 4.66 -2.86
C ARG A 169 -0.65 3.85 -3.95
N ILE A 170 0.66 4.05 -4.09
CA ILE A 170 1.46 3.32 -5.07
C ILE A 170 1.48 1.82 -4.77
N ASP A 171 1.63 1.40 -3.50
CA ASP A 171 1.56 -0.02 -3.16
C ASP A 171 0.16 -0.59 -3.43
N GLN A 172 -0.90 0.18 -3.16
CA GLN A 172 -2.29 -0.22 -3.39
C GLN A 172 -2.58 -0.53 -4.87
N GLY A 173 -2.25 0.40 -5.77
CA GLY A 173 -2.57 0.26 -7.20
C GLY A 173 -1.43 -0.29 -8.06
N GLY A 174 -0.27 -0.60 -7.47
CA GLY A 174 0.90 -1.07 -8.21
C GLY A 174 1.10 -2.59 -8.19
N LEU A 175 1.95 -3.06 -9.11
CA LEU A 175 2.51 -4.41 -9.12
C LEU A 175 4.04 -4.35 -9.10
N PHE A 176 4.65 -5.09 -8.18
CA PHE A 176 6.08 -5.10 -7.93
C PHE A 176 6.62 -6.53 -7.96
N ARG A 177 7.69 -6.70 -8.74
CA ARG A 177 8.39 -7.98 -8.83
C ARG A 177 9.33 -8.15 -7.63
N SER A 178 9.21 -9.28 -6.91
CA SER A 178 10.16 -9.66 -5.87
C SER A 178 11.48 -10.18 -6.47
N ALA A 179 12.49 -10.35 -5.63
CA ALA A 179 13.76 -10.99 -6.02
C ALA A 179 13.56 -12.43 -6.51
N SER A 180 12.53 -13.15 -6.03
CA SER A 180 12.17 -14.49 -6.49
C SER A 180 11.30 -14.48 -7.76
N GLY A 181 11.05 -13.32 -8.36
CA GLY A 181 10.26 -13.18 -9.59
C GLY A 181 8.75 -13.11 -9.40
N HIS A 182 8.22 -13.21 -8.18
CA HIS A 182 6.77 -13.12 -7.94
C HIS A 182 6.25 -11.69 -8.07
N LEU A 183 5.02 -11.54 -8.57
CA LEU A 183 4.29 -10.27 -8.50
C LEU A 183 3.63 -10.10 -7.13
N ASN A 184 3.82 -8.92 -6.56
CA ASN A 184 3.27 -8.47 -5.28
C ASN A 184 2.66 -7.08 -5.45
N GLY A 185 1.86 -6.64 -4.48
CA GLY A 185 1.23 -5.32 -4.48
C GLY A 185 -0.24 -5.42 -4.10
N GLY A 186 -0.88 -4.28 -3.95
CA GLY A 186 -2.27 -4.17 -3.52
C GLY A 186 -3.24 -4.75 -4.54
N LEU A 187 -3.00 -4.60 -5.84
CA LEU A 187 -3.87 -5.19 -6.88
C LEU A 187 -4.00 -6.71 -6.72
N ARG A 188 -2.89 -7.40 -6.39
CA ARG A 188 -2.92 -8.84 -6.11
C ARG A 188 -3.77 -9.16 -4.89
N LYS A 189 -3.57 -8.46 -3.77
CA LYS A 189 -4.37 -8.65 -2.55
C LYS A 189 -5.86 -8.41 -2.80
N ILE A 190 -6.19 -7.27 -3.41
CA ILE A 190 -7.56 -6.85 -3.71
C ILE A 190 -8.24 -7.86 -4.62
N SER A 191 -7.53 -8.46 -5.59
CA SER A 191 -8.10 -9.50 -6.45
C SER A 191 -8.59 -10.71 -5.66
N TYR A 192 -7.83 -11.21 -4.69
CA TYR A 192 -8.28 -12.34 -3.85
C TYR A 192 -9.47 -11.94 -2.99
N ASP A 193 -9.48 -10.72 -2.45
CA ASP A 193 -10.62 -10.22 -1.67
C ASP A 193 -11.89 -10.15 -2.52
N ILE A 194 -11.80 -9.65 -3.76
CA ILE A 194 -12.95 -9.53 -4.68
C ILE A 194 -13.40 -10.88 -5.24
N PHE A 195 -12.47 -11.77 -5.59
CA PHE A 195 -12.78 -13.04 -6.22
C PHE A 195 -13.31 -14.09 -5.23
N LEU A 196 -12.76 -14.11 -4.01
CA LEU A 196 -13.06 -15.16 -3.02
C LEU A 196 -14.13 -14.75 -2.01
N LYS A 197 -14.34 -13.45 -1.76
CA LYS A 197 -15.26 -12.94 -0.73
C LYS A 197 -16.49 -12.32 -1.36
N ASP A 198 -17.50 -12.02 -0.54
CA ASP A 198 -18.84 -11.60 -0.95
C ASP A 198 -18.83 -10.25 -1.70
N SER A 199 -18.56 -10.37 -3.00
CA SER A 199 -18.44 -9.33 -4.01
C SER A 199 -19.36 -9.67 -5.18
N PRO A 200 -19.86 -8.68 -5.94
CA PRO A 200 -20.60 -8.94 -7.19
C PRO A 200 -19.82 -9.79 -8.20
N PHE A 201 -18.49 -9.84 -8.09
CA PHE A 201 -17.59 -10.59 -8.97
C PHE A 201 -17.05 -11.89 -8.34
N LYS A 202 -17.63 -12.36 -7.23
CA LYS A 202 -17.19 -13.60 -6.57
C LYS A 202 -17.23 -14.77 -7.56
N GLY A 203 -16.10 -15.47 -7.70
CA GLY A 203 -15.93 -16.57 -8.66
C GLY A 203 -15.83 -16.14 -10.13
N ASN A 204 -16.05 -14.87 -10.46
CA ASN A 204 -15.94 -14.33 -11.81
C ASN A 204 -14.53 -13.73 -12.01
N LEU A 205 -13.66 -14.50 -12.66
CA LEU A 205 -12.26 -14.14 -12.86
C LEU A 205 -12.14 -12.90 -13.74
N ALA A 206 -12.80 -12.88 -14.89
CA ALA A 206 -12.77 -11.77 -15.83
C ALA A 206 -13.25 -10.46 -15.18
N GLY A 207 -14.39 -10.49 -14.50
CA GLY A 207 -14.95 -9.35 -13.77
C GLY A 207 -14.03 -8.86 -12.66
N THR A 208 -13.40 -9.78 -11.92
CA THR A 208 -12.39 -9.41 -10.91
C THR A 208 -11.21 -8.68 -11.54
N ILE A 209 -10.65 -9.19 -12.64
CA ILE A 209 -9.50 -8.58 -13.32
C ILE A 209 -9.86 -7.20 -13.89
N VAL A 210 -11.06 -7.03 -14.46
CA VAL A 210 -11.57 -5.72 -14.90
C VAL A 210 -11.70 -4.75 -13.72
N GLU A 211 -12.24 -5.19 -12.59
CA GLU A 211 -12.44 -4.31 -11.42
C GLU A 211 -11.10 -3.80 -10.84
N ILE A 212 -10.07 -4.68 -10.76
CA ILE A 212 -8.77 -4.29 -10.19
C ILE A 212 -7.92 -3.46 -11.17
N PHE A 213 -7.85 -3.84 -12.46
CA PHE A 213 -7.00 -3.14 -13.43
C PHE A 213 -7.72 -1.96 -14.10
N GLY A 214 -9.05 -1.93 -14.03
CA GLY A 214 -9.88 -0.77 -14.37
C GLY A 214 -10.05 0.15 -13.17
N ASN A 215 -11.14 -0.03 -12.42
CA ASN A 215 -11.59 0.91 -11.40
C ASN A 215 -10.57 1.19 -10.30
N THR A 216 -9.96 0.14 -9.72
CA THR A 216 -9.00 0.32 -8.60
C THR A 216 -7.73 1.05 -9.05
N ARG A 217 -7.18 0.69 -10.22
CA ARG A 217 -5.99 1.34 -10.79
C ARG A 217 -6.26 2.78 -11.19
N ALA A 218 -7.40 3.06 -11.84
CA ALA A 218 -7.80 4.41 -12.23
C ALA A 218 -7.98 5.32 -11.00
N GLY A 219 -8.71 4.87 -9.98
CA GLY A 219 -8.88 5.62 -8.74
C GLY A 219 -7.56 5.86 -8.00
N THR A 220 -6.60 4.93 -8.09
CA THR A 220 -5.25 5.13 -7.54
C THR A 220 -4.47 6.18 -8.35
N GLN A 221 -4.60 6.20 -9.68
CA GLN A 221 -3.98 7.22 -10.52
C GLN A 221 -4.50 8.61 -10.17
N GLU A 222 -5.82 8.78 -10.07
CA GLU A 222 -6.44 10.05 -9.66
C GLU A 222 -5.94 10.51 -8.28
N GLN A 223 -5.75 9.57 -7.34
CA GLN A 223 -5.12 9.83 -6.05
C GLN A 223 -3.70 10.36 -6.19
N ILE A 224 -2.87 9.75 -7.03
CA ILE A 224 -1.49 10.20 -7.25
C ILE A 224 -1.44 11.56 -7.93
N ASP A 225 -2.31 11.79 -8.92
CA ASP A 225 -2.38 13.06 -9.65
C ASP A 225 -2.79 14.20 -8.71
N PHE A 226 -3.78 13.98 -7.84
CA PHE A 226 -4.14 14.96 -6.82
C PHE A 226 -3.00 15.23 -5.82
N LEU A 227 -2.23 14.20 -5.45
CA LEU A 227 -1.04 14.42 -4.61
C LEU A 227 -0.03 15.32 -5.35
N ASP A 228 0.20 15.08 -6.64
CA ASP A 228 1.15 15.85 -7.45
C ASP A 228 0.74 17.31 -7.68
N GLU A 229 -0.55 17.53 -7.97
CA GLU A 229 -1.07 18.82 -8.42
C GLU A 229 -1.51 19.72 -7.26
N VAL A 230 -1.99 19.13 -6.16
CA VAL A 230 -2.63 19.89 -5.07
C VAL A 230 -1.81 19.82 -3.79
N VAL A 231 -1.45 18.61 -3.33
CA VAL A 231 -0.89 18.42 -1.98
C VAL A 231 0.61 18.69 -1.96
N LYS A 232 1.36 18.16 -2.93
CA LYS A 232 2.81 18.33 -3.06
C LYS A 232 3.21 19.80 -3.18
N PRO A 233 2.62 20.62 -4.08
CA PRO A 233 3.03 22.03 -4.19
C PRO A 233 2.81 22.79 -2.89
N ARG A 234 1.77 22.45 -2.12
CA ARG A 234 1.49 23.07 -0.82
C ARG A 234 2.50 22.69 0.26
N LEU A 235 2.97 21.44 0.31
CA LEU A 235 3.80 20.93 1.42
C LEU A 235 5.30 20.89 1.12
N LEU A 236 5.66 20.73 -0.15
CA LEU A 236 7.04 20.66 -0.64
C LEU A 236 7.42 21.86 -1.53
N GLY A 237 6.45 22.65 -2.02
CA GLY A 237 6.75 23.75 -2.94
C GLY A 237 7.46 23.26 -4.20
N SER A 238 8.63 23.84 -4.46
CA SER A 238 9.52 23.46 -5.56
C SER A 238 10.49 22.32 -5.23
N GLU A 239 10.50 21.81 -3.99
CA GLU A 239 11.36 20.68 -3.63
C GLU A 239 11.00 19.44 -4.45
N GLN A 240 12.02 18.70 -4.86
CA GLN A 240 11.82 17.44 -5.57
C GLN A 240 11.30 16.37 -4.62
N LEU A 241 10.44 15.49 -5.14
CA LEU A 241 10.07 14.29 -4.40
C LEU A 241 11.32 13.45 -4.07
N PRO A 242 11.35 12.82 -2.88
CA PRO A 242 12.34 11.81 -2.53
C PRO A 242 12.54 10.80 -3.66
N LYS A 243 13.78 10.34 -3.83
CA LYS A 243 14.14 9.37 -4.87
C LYS A 243 13.22 8.14 -4.80
N ILE A 244 12.88 7.68 -3.60
CA ILE A 244 12.01 6.55 -3.36
C ILE A 244 10.61 6.72 -3.94
N VAL A 245 10.00 7.90 -3.76
CA VAL A 245 8.67 8.16 -4.33
C VAL A 245 8.74 8.17 -5.86
N ARG A 246 9.76 8.79 -6.44
CA ARG A 246 9.95 8.81 -7.91
C ARG A 246 10.14 7.41 -8.48
N GLU A 247 10.95 6.57 -7.82
CA GLU A 247 11.18 5.20 -8.25
C GLU A 247 9.94 4.31 -8.11
N MET A 248 9.20 4.46 -7.01
CA MET A 248 7.95 3.73 -6.79
C MET A 248 6.88 4.18 -7.80
N LYS A 249 6.75 5.48 -8.08
CA LYS A 249 5.87 5.99 -9.14
C LYS A 249 6.23 5.42 -10.51
N ARG A 250 7.53 5.35 -10.85
CA ARG A 250 7.97 4.70 -12.08
C ARG A 250 7.53 3.25 -12.15
N LYS A 251 7.72 2.46 -11.07
CA LYS A 251 7.27 1.05 -11.02
C LYS A 251 5.74 0.92 -11.15
N PHE A 252 4.99 1.86 -10.58
CA PHE A 252 3.53 1.92 -10.72
C PHE A 252 3.10 2.20 -12.16
N LEU A 253 3.72 3.16 -12.85
CA LEU A 253 3.46 3.40 -14.26
C LEU A 253 3.85 2.19 -15.12
N GLU A 254 4.98 1.54 -14.82
CA GLU A 254 5.39 0.30 -15.50
C GLU A 254 4.41 -0.86 -15.31
N SER A 255 3.55 -0.82 -14.29
CA SER A 255 2.54 -1.86 -14.09
C SER A 255 1.46 -1.88 -15.17
N GLU A 256 1.27 -0.79 -15.92
CA GLU A 256 0.35 -0.73 -17.07
C GLU A 256 0.74 -1.73 -18.17
N LYS A 257 2.04 -2.03 -18.29
CA LYS A 257 2.52 -3.01 -19.26
C LYS A 257 2.04 -4.43 -18.99
N TYR A 258 1.64 -4.74 -17.75
CA TYR A 258 0.98 -6.00 -17.47
C TYR A 258 -0.46 -6.01 -18.00
N PHE A 259 -1.15 -4.87 -17.97
CA PHE A 259 -2.52 -4.75 -18.45
C PHE A 259 -2.63 -4.95 -19.96
N GLU A 260 -1.65 -4.43 -20.71
CA GLU A 260 -1.53 -4.65 -22.16
C GLU A 260 -1.38 -6.12 -22.55
N ARG A 261 -1.03 -7.01 -21.61
CA ARG A 261 -0.90 -8.46 -21.84
C ARG A 261 -2.17 -9.23 -21.52
N ILE A 262 -3.21 -8.59 -20.96
CA ILE A 262 -4.43 -9.26 -20.52
C ILE A 262 -5.48 -9.12 -21.62
N LEU A 263 -6.05 -10.25 -22.02
CA LEU A 263 -7.15 -10.35 -22.96
C LEU A 263 -8.35 -10.96 -22.23
N ILE A 264 -9.48 -10.26 -22.26
CA ILE A 264 -10.73 -10.68 -21.66
C ILE A 264 -11.76 -10.77 -22.78
N GLU A 265 -12.33 -11.95 -22.96
CA GLU A 265 -13.34 -12.18 -23.99
C GLU A 265 -14.71 -11.67 -23.50
N PRO A 266 -15.41 -10.83 -24.29
CA PRO A 266 -16.73 -10.35 -23.92
C PRO A 266 -17.70 -11.51 -23.65
N GLY A 267 -18.38 -11.46 -22.50
CA GLY A 267 -19.39 -12.47 -22.13
C GLY A 267 -18.82 -13.75 -21.50
N VAL A 268 -17.50 -13.94 -21.46
CA VAL A 268 -16.86 -15.08 -20.79
C VAL A 268 -16.37 -14.65 -19.40
N GLN A 269 -16.95 -15.24 -18.35
CA GLN A 269 -16.71 -14.80 -16.97
C GLN A 269 -15.54 -15.55 -16.28
N ASP A 270 -15.30 -16.80 -16.67
CA ASP A 270 -14.44 -17.71 -15.90
C ASP A 270 -13.03 -17.84 -16.47
N THR A 271 -12.72 -17.14 -17.57
CA THR A 271 -11.42 -17.25 -18.22
C THR A 271 -10.80 -15.88 -18.49
N VAL A 272 -9.47 -15.84 -18.37
CA VAL A 272 -8.65 -14.69 -18.76
C VAL A 272 -7.48 -15.23 -19.59
N ARG A 273 -7.08 -14.51 -20.63
CA ARG A 273 -5.94 -14.88 -21.46
C ARG A 273 -4.79 -13.92 -21.23
N VAL A 274 -3.57 -14.43 -21.10
CA VAL A 274 -2.37 -13.63 -20.89
C VAL A 274 -1.38 -13.86 -22.03
N VAL A 275 -0.92 -12.77 -22.64
CA VAL A 275 0.08 -12.77 -23.72
C VAL A 275 1.48 -12.66 -23.13
N LEU A 276 2.27 -13.73 -23.23
CA LEU A 276 3.65 -13.76 -22.76
C LEU A 276 4.61 -13.01 -23.68
N ASP A 277 5.85 -12.83 -23.24
CA ASP A 277 6.86 -12.03 -23.95
C ASP A 277 7.17 -12.56 -25.37
N HIS A 278 7.08 -13.88 -25.58
CA HIS A 278 7.30 -14.52 -26.88
C HIS A 278 6.03 -14.59 -27.76
N GLY A 279 4.92 -14.01 -27.32
CA GLY A 279 3.63 -14.04 -28.03
C GLY A 279 2.77 -15.27 -27.76
N GLU A 280 3.26 -16.23 -26.95
CA GLU A 280 2.44 -17.34 -26.43
C GLU A 280 1.25 -16.78 -25.65
N ILE A 281 0.05 -17.33 -25.90
CA ILE A 281 -1.17 -16.96 -25.17
C ILE A 281 -1.55 -18.10 -24.25
N VAL A 282 -1.63 -17.81 -22.96
CA VAL A 282 -2.03 -18.78 -21.94
C VAL A 282 -3.41 -18.41 -21.41
N THR A 283 -4.35 -19.35 -21.46
CA THR A 283 -5.67 -19.21 -20.84
C THR A 283 -5.62 -19.68 -19.39
N VAL A 284 -6.11 -18.86 -18.47
CA VAL A 284 -6.18 -19.15 -17.04
C VAL A 284 -7.62 -19.10 -16.55
N THR A 285 -7.93 -19.89 -15.53
CA THR A 285 -9.27 -20.07 -14.96
C THR A 285 -9.35 -19.78 -13.45
N ASP A 286 -8.21 -19.55 -12.81
CA ASP A 286 -8.14 -19.19 -11.39
C ASP A 286 -7.10 -18.08 -11.15
N LEU A 287 -7.21 -17.43 -9.98
CA LEU A 287 -6.33 -16.32 -9.61
C LEU A 287 -4.87 -16.74 -9.40
N ASP A 288 -4.61 -17.92 -8.83
CA ASP A 288 -3.24 -18.35 -8.54
C ASP A 288 -2.46 -18.55 -9.84
N ASP A 289 -3.10 -19.20 -10.82
CA ASP A 289 -2.51 -19.38 -12.14
C ASP A 289 -2.39 -18.05 -12.89
N PHE A 290 -3.40 -17.18 -12.82
CA PHE A 290 -3.33 -15.83 -13.41
C PHE A 290 -2.09 -15.07 -12.92
N TRP A 291 -1.87 -14.99 -11.60
CA TRP A 291 -0.72 -14.29 -11.05
C TRP A 291 0.62 -14.97 -11.39
N ARG A 292 0.65 -16.31 -11.43
CA ARG A 292 1.82 -17.10 -11.82
C ARG A 292 2.20 -16.86 -13.27
N VAL A 293 1.22 -16.86 -14.18
CA VAL A 293 1.41 -16.63 -15.62
C VAL A 293 1.81 -15.18 -15.87
N LEU A 294 1.11 -14.21 -15.28
CA LEU A 294 1.43 -12.79 -15.43
C LEU A 294 2.85 -12.47 -14.92
N ALA A 295 3.32 -13.16 -13.87
CA ALA A 295 4.69 -13.03 -13.41
C ALA A 295 5.75 -13.44 -14.44
N LYS A 296 5.41 -14.19 -15.50
CA LYS A 296 6.35 -14.51 -16.58
C LYS A 296 6.57 -13.34 -17.57
N VAL A 297 5.69 -12.34 -17.57
CA VAL A 297 5.79 -11.16 -18.44
C VAL A 297 6.86 -10.19 -17.94
N THR A 298 7.78 -9.75 -18.80
CA THR A 298 8.72 -8.69 -18.45
C THR A 298 8.24 -7.32 -18.95
N PRO A 299 8.22 -6.27 -18.10
CA PRO A 299 7.86 -4.91 -18.51
C PRO A 299 8.78 -4.29 -19.58
N LYS A 300 9.85 -4.98 -20.00
CA LYS A 300 10.74 -4.54 -21.08
C LYS A 300 10.45 -5.22 -22.42
N GLY A 301 9.65 -6.28 -22.45
CA GLY A 301 9.23 -6.93 -23.69
C GLY A 301 8.28 -6.02 -24.46
N SER A 302 8.62 -5.69 -25.70
CA SER A 302 7.67 -5.07 -26.62
C SER A 302 6.57 -6.08 -26.93
N VAL A 303 5.32 -5.63 -26.89
CA VAL A 303 4.22 -6.38 -27.48
C VAL A 303 4.40 -6.20 -28.98
N SER A 304 4.71 -7.28 -29.72
CA SER A 304 4.73 -7.21 -31.17
C SER A 304 3.35 -6.71 -31.64
N SER A 305 3.33 -5.96 -32.75
CA SER A 305 2.16 -5.26 -33.31
C SER A 305 0.91 -6.13 -33.50
N PHE A 306 1.04 -7.45 -33.39
CA PHE A 306 -0.02 -8.44 -33.48
C PHE A 306 -1.05 -8.34 -32.34
N ALA A 307 -0.66 -8.09 -31.08
CA ALA A 307 -1.64 -8.07 -29.98
C ALA A 307 -2.52 -6.82 -29.97
N ARG A 308 -2.05 -5.69 -30.55
CA ARG A 308 -2.89 -4.48 -30.72
C ARG A 308 -4.07 -4.71 -31.66
N ARG A 309 -3.97 -5.66 -32.60
CA ARG A 309 -5.10 -6.00 -33.49
C ARG A 309 -6.19 -6.78 -32.78
N VAL A 310 -5.85 -7.57 -31.76
CA VAL A 310 -6.82 -8.41 -31.02
C VAL A 310 -7.64 -7.57 -30.03
N GLN A 311 -7.13 -6.42 -29.55
CA GLN A 311 -7.89 -5.49 -28.70
C GLN A 311 -8.82 -4.55 -29.50
N ALA A 312 -8.65 -4.44 -30.82
CA ALA A 312 -9.44 -3.57 -31.69
C ALA A 312 -10.53 -4.31 -32.48
N SER A 313 -10.66 -5.61 -32.25
CA SER A 313 -11.62 -6.54 -32.87
C SER A 313 -12.54 -7.12 -31.82
#